data_AF-A0A960QBU5-F1
#
_entry.id   AF-A0A960QBU5-F1
#
_cell.length_a   1.000
_cell.length_b   1.000
_cell.length_c   1.000
_cell.angle_alpha   90.00
_cell.angle_beta   90.00
_cell.angle_gamma   90.00
#
_symmetry.space_group_name_H-M   'P 1'
#
loop_
_entity.id
_entity.type
_entity.pdbx_description
1 polymer ?
#
loop_
_entity_poly.entity_id
_entity_poly.type
_entity_poly.pdbx_seq_one_letter_code
_entity_poly.pdbx_strand_id
1 'polypeptide(L)'
;MIRRVFILLCLPVAACAMVEETGSLYGFMLDTCSTCAYDNWLSHVSENVVRPDYNDYGPDNLDPQTNDFGGFTYIPNTTAGDTTLARWRQVFQFAIDNEWGSVDSMLALYDAQWNYELAHLVDDTTGREHFIIRERIDSVFVDVNGDADPANDVIGGFHRGWGVFVFNPAPRHPYTIIQIPHPQDDYMAPPIATEIYVRDGFNILMIAGAGREVMWDSTQGTYTNSLSFSDPSRNGRHPFQVLTEVAKDNWDTPPVSPFLVIQLHSYDLDEHPALGDMQVSAYRYDASPNMPLRDVGLHRDFVHALGRYPVQGVDGDESILTSINQYITLWCSPQYSFFGEDTVTIASINDYIGALENQQALYCHDPHDNLFDTENFIHIELDEYPDVLWVPHDFARWLPGSPPALLSNFRVVVEYYSTFINAVDSMLTWHDTPDTTAPQAVEISSVVETGPTSVRVNWEPRAYDQHFDTYEIFYDTVAISAASPSVTRTSAVPYEPMSDQNIVSQRVYTLTAPLDRYRFAVRARDMAGNISQLSQEWGIVDSLLHDVSIIMGDDMLHLYWSGDYYDDHYEIWEFPLDFGGYFLIGTTSDTTFAFAPTGAFGPGPYTLQVKRIFTR
;
A
#
# COMPACT_ATOMS: atom_id res chain seq x y z
N MET A 1 -75.56 2.82 -8.98
CA MET A 1 -74.50 1.90 -9.47
C MET A 1 -73.48 2.70 -10.24
N ILE A 2 -72.33 3.01 -9.63
CA ILE A 2 -71.21 3.71 -10.29
C ILE A 2 -70.21 2.62 -10.68
N ARG A 3 -70.06 2.37 -11.99
CA ARG A 3 -69.00 1.51 -12.52
C ARG A 3 -67.68 2.26 -12.41
N ARG A 4 -66.78 1.77 -11.56
CA ARG A 4 -65.37 2.19 -11.53
C ARG A 4 -64.67 1.57 -12.73
N VAL A 5 -64.19 2.40 -13.65
CA VAL A 5 -63.26 2.00 -14.70
C VAL A 5 -61.87 2.05 -14.08
N PHE A 6 -61.24 0.88 -13.90
CA PHE A 6 -59.81 0.78 -13.61
C PHE A 6 -59.07 0.95 -14.94
N ILE A 7 -58.39 2.08 -15.11
CA ILE A 7 -57.40 2.26 -16.18
C ILE A 7 -56.10 1.68 -15.63
N LEU A 8 -55.73 0.50 -16.16
CA LEU A 8 -54.39 -0.06 -15.96
C LEU A 8 -53.42 0.83 -16.78
N LEU A 9 -52.63 1.67 -16.11
CA LEU A 9 -51.47 2.29 -16.75
C LEU A 9 -50.44 1.17 -16.97
N CYS A 10 -50.36 0.65 -18.20
CA CYS A 10 -49.18 -0.07 -18.64
C CYS A 10 -48.06 0.96 -18.83
N LEU A 11 -47.21 1.11 -17.82
CA LEU A 11 -45.89 1.74 -18.00
C LEU A 11 -45.12 0.88 -19.00
N PRO A 12 -44.48 1.46 -20.03
CA PRO A 12 -43.53 0.71 -20.84
C PRO A 12 -42.38 0.30 -19.92
N VAL A 13 -42.25 -1.00 -19.65
CA VAL A 13 -40.98 -1.58 -19.24
C VAL A 13 -40.10 -1.39 -20.48
N ALA A 14 -39.22 -0.40 -20.45
CA ALA A 14 -38.13 -0.35 -21.41
C ALA A 14 -37.39 -1.67 -21.24
N ALA A 15 -37.41 -2.51 -22.28
CA ALA A 15 -36.59 -3.71 -22.30
C ALA A 15 -35.13 -3.23 -22.36
N CYS A 16 -34.49 -3.12 -21.20
CA CYS A 16 -33.04 -3.18 -21.08
C CYS A 16 -32.58 -4.48 -21.71
N ALA A 17 -31.71 -4.38 -22.71
CA ALA A 17 -31.12 -5.52 -23.37
C ALA A 17 -29.62 -5.30 -23.32
N MET A 18 -29.06 -5.62 -22.14
CA MET A 18 -27.63 -5.81 -21.95
C MET A 18 -27.09 -6.66 -23.10
N VAL A 19 -25.92 -6.32 -23.61
CA VAL A 19 -25.30 -7.05 -24.71
C VAL A 19 -24.79 -8.38 -24.15
N GLU A 20 -25.19 -9.49 -24.76
CA GLU A 20 -24.82 -10.84 -24.33
C GLU A 20 -23.80 -11.42 -25.31
N GLU A 21 -22.60 -11.73 -24.80
CA GLU A 21 -21.46 -12.21 -25.59
C GLU A 21 -20.89 -13.51 -25.00
N THR A 22 -20.28 -14.32 -25.86
CA THR A 22 -19.59 -15.54 -25.44
C THR A 22 -18.28 -15.63 -26.21
N GLY A 23 -17.15 -15.60 -25.52
CA GLY A 23 -15.81 -15.57 -26.11
C GLY A 23 -14.78 -15.26 -25.02
N SER A 24 -13.49 -15.42 -25.28
CA SER A 24 -12.48 -15.17 -24.25
C SER A 24 -12.29 -13.68 -23.97
N LEU A 25 -12.03 -13.31 -22.70
CA LEU A 25 -11.69 -11.93 -22.35
C LEU A 25 -10.38 -11.49 -23.02
N TYR A 26 -9.42 -12.41 -23.19
CA TYR A 26 -8.22 -12.14 -24.00
C TYR A 26 -8.55 -11.79 -25.44
N GLY A 27 -9.52 -12.47 -26.06
CA GLY A 27 -10.04 -12.16 -27.39
C GLY A 27 -10.66 -10.76 -27.45
N PHE A 28 -11.51 -10.41 -26.48
CA PHE A 28 -12.08 -9.06 -26.44
C PHE A 28 -11.01 -7.98 -26.24
N MET A 29 -10.03 -8.19 -25.36
CA MET A 29 -9.05 -7.16 -24.99
C MET A 29 -7.90 -7.01 -25.99
N LEU A 30 -7.37 -8.14 -26.51
CA LEU A 30 -6.03 -8.22 -27.11
C LEU A 30 -5.91 -9.23 -28.27
N ASP A 31 -6.99 -9.88 -28.70
CA ASP A 31 -6.94 -10.88 -29.77
C ASP A 31 -8.26 -10.89 -30.55
N THR A 32 -8.63 -12.01 -31.16
CA THR A 32 -9.87 -12.15 -31.94
C THR A 32 -11.00 -12.70 -31.07
N CYS A 33 -12.18 -12.09 -31.16
CA CYS A 33 -13.43 -12.55 -30.56
C CYS A 33 -14.57 -12.44 -31.59
N SER A 34 -14.71 -13.46 -32.44
CA SER A 34 -15.69 -13.49 -33.55
C SER A 34 -17.17 -13.39 -33.16
N THR A 35 -17.45 -13.49 -31.86
CA THR A 35 -18.78 -13.51 -31.23
C THR A 35 -19.02 -12.29 -30.36
N CYS A 36 -18.01 -11.43 -30.19
CA CYS A 36 -18.13 -10.11 -29.58
C CYS A 36 -18.57 -9.09 -30.64
N ALA A 37 -19.15 -7.97 -30.22
CA ALA A 37 -19.54 -6.88 -31.13
C ALA A 37 -18.34 -6.29 -31.88
N TYR A 38 -17.19 -6.29 -31.23
CA TYR A 38 -15.85 -6.05 -31.76
C TYR A 38 -14.83 -6.76 -30.85
N ASP A 39 -13.62 -6.93 -31.33
CA ASP A 39 -12.52 -7.58 -30.62
C ASP A 39 -11.27 -6.70 -30.60
N ASN A 40 -10.17 -7.21 -30.03
CA ASN A 40 -8.93 -6.47 -29.86
C ASN A 40 -9.11 -5.01 -29.41
N TRP A 41 -9.80 -4.81 -28.28
CA TRP A 41 -10.13 -3.49 -27.74
C TRP A 41 -8.93 -2.53 -27.71
N LEU A 42 -7.73 -3.04 -27.41
CA LEU A 42 -6.50 -2.25 -27.36
C LEU A 42 -6.19 -1.56 -28.70
N SER A 43 -6.42 -2.23 -29.83
CA SER A 43 -6.19 -1.66 -31.17
C SER A 43 -7.14 -0.52 -31.55
N HIS A 44 -8.20 -0.28 -30.77
CA HIS A 44 -9.20 0.76 -31.02
C HIS A 44 -8.99 2.03 -30.17
N VAL A 45 -7.96 2.03 -29.32
CA VAL A 45 -7.66 3.13 -28.41
C VAL A 45 -7.28 4.37 -29.21
N SER A 46 -7.74 5.55 -28.78
CA SER A 46 -7.51 6.77 -29.56
C SER A 46 -6.05 7.22 -29.50
N GLU A 47 -5.51 7.66 -30.63
CA GLU A 47 -4.08 7.94 -30.83
C GLU A 47 -3.83 9.35 -31.33
N ASN A 48 -2.73 9.93 -30.85
CA ASN A 48 -2.21 11.18 -31.36
C ASN A 48 -0.80 11.39 -30.81
N VAL A 49 0.12 11.87 -31.65
CA VAL A 49 1.44 12.35 -31.26
C VAL A 49 1.52 13.85 -31.56
N VAL A 50 1.57 14.65 -30.50
CA VAL A 50 1.66 16.11 -30.55
C VAL A 50 3.11 16.55 -30.61
N ARG A 51 3.98 15.93 -29.81
CA ARG A 51 5.40 16.22 -29.75
C ARG A 51 6.19 14.94 -30.03
N PRO A 52 6.69 14.78 -31.27
CA PRO A 52 7.58 13.67 -31.59
C PRO A 52 8.77 13.60 -30.64
N ASP A 53 9.20 12.37 -30.32
CA ASP A 53 10.34 12.05 -29.46
C ASP A 53 10.20 12.60 -28.02
N TYR A 54 8.97 12.72 -27.49
CA TYR A 54 8.73 13.17 -26.11
C TYR A 54 8.23 12.06 -25.18
N ASN A 55 7.21 11.32 -25.61
CA ASN A 55 6.85 10.05 -25.00
C ASN A 55 7.27 8.95 -25.97
N ASP A 56 7.62 7.81 -25.40
CA ASP A 56 7.87 6.59 -26.14
C ASP A 56 6.58 5.78 -26.23
N TYR A 57 6.41 5.11 -27.36
CA TYR A 57 5.21 4.36 -27.72
C TYR A 57 5.62 2.96 -28.17
N GLY A 58 4.63 2.09 -28.36
CA GLY A 58 4.84 0.76 -28.94
C GLY A 58 5.69 0.80 -30.21
N PRO A 59 6.47 -0.27 -30.47
CA PRO A 59 7.36 -0.28 -31.63
C PRO A 59 6.54 -0.20 -32.93
N ASP A 60 7.04 0.55 -33.91
CA ASP A 60 6.38 0.81 -35.20
C ASP A 60 5.91 -0.45 -35.96
N ASN A 61 6.51 -1.61 -35.67
CA ASN A 61 6.14 -2.88 -36.29
C ASN A 61 4.97 -3.60 -35.61
N LEU A 62 4.43 -3.07 -34.50
CA LEU A 62 3.29 -3.63 -33.78
C LEU A 62 2.12 -2.66 -33.67
N ASP A 63 2.40 -1.41 -33.30
CA ASP A 63 1.36 -0.40 -33.02
C ASP A 63 1.83 1.03 -33.37
N PRO A 64 2.08 1.30 -34.66
CA PRO A 64 2.51 2.62 -35.10
C PRO A 64 1.40 3.66 -34.91
N GLN A 65 1.70 4.72 -34.15
CA GLN A 65 0.71 5.74 -33.82
C GLN A 65 0.21 6.49 -35.07
N THR A 66 -1.11 6.49 -35.27
CA THR A 66 -1.82 7.22 -36.32
C THR A 66 -2.55 8.44 -35.74
N ASN A 67 -2.01 9.63 -36.00
CA ASN A 67 -2.65 10.88 -35.59
C ASN A 67 -4.10 10.98 -36.11
N ASP A 68 -4.99 11.46 -35.25
CA ASP A 68 -6.43 11.61 -35.48
C ASP A 68 -7.21 10.27 -35.57
N PHE A 69 -6.62 9.13 -35.18
CA PHE A 69 -7.38 7.91 -34.94
C PHE A 69 -8.13 7.99 -33.60
N GLY A 70 -9.46 7.94 -33.66
CA GLY A 70 -10.31 8.14 -32.50
C GLY A 70 -10.31 9.59 -31.98
N GLY A 71 -10.60 9.76 -30.69
CA GLY A 71 -10.67 11.05 -30.03
C GLY A 71 -10.94 10.95 -28.54
N PHE A 72 -10.88 12.11 -27.88
CA PHE A 72 -11.14 12.20 -26.44
C PHE A 72 -12.14 13.32 -26.15
N THR A 73 -13.04 13.07 -25.20
CA THR A 73 -14.02 14.08 -24.77
C THR A 73 -13.72 14.55 -23.35
N TYR A 74 -13.08 15.71 -23.22
CA TYR A 74 -12.80 16.33 -21.93
C TYR A 74 -14.08 16.63 -21.13
N ILE A 75 -14.07 16.29 -19.83
CA ILE A 75 -15.16 16.60 -18.90
C ILE A 75 -14.85 17.93 -18.18
N PRO A 76 -15.45 19.06 -18.59
CA PRO A 76 -15.02 20.37 -18.15
C PRO A 76 -15.37 20.65 -16.69
N ASN A 77 -14.59 21.52 -16.03
CA ASN A 77 -14.91 22.06 -14.71
C ASN A 77 -16.07 23.06 -14.76
N THR A 78 -17.27 22.51 -14.98
CA THR A 78 -18.55 23.23 -15.08
C THR A 78 -19.65 22.35 -14.48
N THR A 79 -20.81 22.94 -14.19
CA THR A 79 -21.98 22.20 -13.70
C THR A 79 -22.39 21.04 -14.60
N ALA A 80 -22.23 21.16 -15.92
CA ALA A 80 -22.51 20.08 -16.86
C ALA A 80 -21.52 18.92 -16.68
N GLY A 81 -20.22 19.22 -16.55
CA GLY A 81 -19.21 18.20 -16.27
C GLY A 81 -19.37 17.55 -14.90
N ASP A 82 -19.70 18.33 -13.86
CA ASP A 82 -20.00 17.79 -12.53
C ASP A 82 -21.21 16.83 -12.57
N THR A 83 -22.22 17.16 -13.38
CA THR A 83 -23.37 16.28 -13.60
C THR A 83 -22.95 14.99 -14.31
N THR A 84 -22.04 15.06 -15.28
CA THR A 84 -21.48 13.87 -15.95
C THR A 84 -20.75 12.98 -14.96
N LEU A 85 -19.84 13.54 -14.14
CA LEU A 85 -19.10 12.77 -13.12
C LEU A 85 -20.03 12.16 -12.06
N ALA A 86 -21.05 12.91 -11.61
CA ALA A 86 -22.03 12.40 -10.65
C ALA A 86 -22.86 11.22 -11.21
N ARG A 87 -23.13 11.20 -12.52
CA ARG A 87 -23.82 10.08 -13.16
C ARG A 87 -22.90 8.88 -13.35
N TRP A 88 -21.64 9.09 -13.71
CA TRP A 88 -20.63 8.02 -13.72
C TRP A 88 -20.45 7.40 -12.33
N ARG A 89 -20.45 8.23 -11.27
CA ARG A 89 -20.43 7.76 -9.89
C ARG A 89 -21.61 6.84 -9.57
N GLN A 90 -22.81 7.17 -10.07
CA GLN A 90 -24.00 6.29 -9.92
C GLN A 90 -23.86 4.99 -10.71
N VAL A 91 -23.36 5.04 -11.95
CA VAL A 91 -23.07 3.84 -12.76
C VAL A 91 -22.13 2.91 -12.01
N PHE A 92 -21.02 3.44 -11.49
CA PHE A 92 -20.03 2.64 -10.77
C PHE A 92 -20.54 2.15 -9.42
N GLN A 93 -21.33 2.93 -8.69
CA GLN A 93 -21.97 2.44 -7.46
C GLN A 93 -22.86 1.22 -7.76
N PHE A 94 -23.70 1.29 -8.79
CA PHE A 94 -24.51 0.14 -9.20
C PHE A 94 -23.66 -1.05 -9.64
N ALA A 95 -22.53 -0.83 -10.32
CA ALA A 95 -21.63 -1.91 -10.71
C ALA A 95 -20.99 -2.60 -9.49
N ILE A 96 -20.50 -1.83 -8.51
CA ILE A 96 -19.94 -2.33 -7.25
C ILE A 96 -20.99 -3.12 -6.45
N ASP A 97 -22.25 -2.66 -6.48
CA ASP A 97 -23.38 -3.33 -5.83
C ASP A 97 -23.94 -4.53 -6.65
N ASN A 98 -23.32 -4.87 -7.78
CA ASN A 98 -23.77 -5.90 -8.73
C ASN A 98 -25.20 -5.69 -9.28
N GLU A 99 -25.67 -4.44 -9.33
CA GLU A 99 -26.96 -4.04 -9.89
C GLU A 99 -26.87 -3.81 -11.41
N TRP A 100 -26.50 -4.83 -12.17
CA TRP A 100 -26.21 -4.73 -13.61
C TRP A 100 -27.37 -4.20 -14.46
N GLY A 101 -28.63 -4.47 -14.06
CA GLY A 101 -29.80 -3.89 -14.73
C GLY A 101 -29.91 -2.37 -14.54
N SER A 102 -29.47 -1.84 -13.40
CA SER A 102 -29.40 -0.40 -13.13
C SER A 102 -28.26 0.25 -13.92
N VAL A 103 -27.11 -0.44 -14.04
CA VAL A 103 -25.99 -0.03 -14.90
C VAL A 103 -26.44 0.10 -16.35
N ASP A 104 -27.03 -0.95 -16.93
CA ASP A 104 -27.53 -0.95 -18.32
C ASP A 104 -28.55 0.17 -18.56
N SER A 105 -29.51 0.33 -17.64
CA SER A 105 -30.52 1.39 -17.71
C SER A 105 -29.90 2.79 -17.75
N MET A 106 -28.85 3.02 -16.95
CA MET A 106 -28.16 4.31 -16.88
C MET A 106 -27.35 4.59 -18.14
N LEU A 107 -26.62 3.60 -18.66
CA LEU A 107 -25.86 3.75 -19.90
C LEU A 107 -26.80 4.00 -21.09
N ALA A 108 -27.90 3.25 -21.19
CA ALA A 108 -28.92 3.46 -22.22
C ALA A 108 -29.59 4.85 -22.14
N LEU A 109 -29.77 5.40 -20.93
CA LEU A 109 -30.33 6.74 -20.74
C LEU A 109 -29.42 7.84 -21.30
N TYR A 110 -28.11 7.64 -21.25
CA TYR A 110 -27.10 8.61 -21.70
C TYR A 110 -26.38 8.19 -22.99
N ASP A 111 -26.91 7.20 -23.70
CA ASP A 111 -26.34 6.61 -24.90
C ASP A 111 -25.94 7.65 -25.95
N ALA A 112 -26.84 8.58 -26.29
CA ALA A 112 -26.56 9.64 -27.26
C ALA A 112 -25.44 10.63 -26.84
N GLN A 113 -25.09 10.67 -25.55
CA GLN A 113 -24.04 11.53 -25.01
C GLN A 113 -22.73 10.76 -24.84
N TRP A 114 -22.79 9.54 -24.33
CA TRP A 114 -21.61 8.80 -23.92
C TRP A 114 -21.18 7.74 -24.93
N ASN A 115 -22.12 7.14 -25.67
CA ASN A 115 -21.86 6.01 -26.56
C ASN A 115 -21.22 4.79 -25.84
N TYR A 116 -21.56 4.62 -24.56
CA TYR A 116 -21.15 3.48 -23.73
C TYR A 116 -22.28 2.47 -23.59
N GLU A 117 -21.92 1.21 -23.47
CA GLU A 117 -22.84 0.10 -23.24
C GLU A 117 -22.32 -0.87 -22.18
N LEU A 118 -23.22 -1.71 -21.66
CA LEU A 118 -22.88 -2.83 -20.79
C LEU A 118 -22.96 -4.13 -21.59
N ALA A 119 -21.87 -4.88 -21.59
CA ALA A 119 -21.80 -6.25 -22.11
C ALA A 119 -21.61 -7.26 -20.97
N HIS A 120 -22.35 -8.36 -21.00
CA HIS A 120 -22.10 -9.57 -20.24
C HIS A 120 -21.35 -10.55 -21.13
N LEU A 121 -20.08 -10.80 -20.80
CA LEU A 121 -19.22 -11.73 -21.52
C LEU A 121 -19.11 -13.03 -20.70
N VAL A 122 -19.50 -14.15 -21.31
CA VAL A 122 -19.18 -15.48 -20.78
C VAL A 122 -17.87 -15.95 -21.42
N ASP A 123 -16.80 -16.00 -20.61
CA ASP A 123 -15.48 -16.43 -21.05
C ASP A 123 -15.46 -17.93 -21.35
N ASP A 124 -15.29 -18.29 -22.62
CA ASP A 124 -15.33 -19.68 -23.08
C ASP A 124 -14.03 -20.46 -22.83
N THR A 125 -12.97 -19.78 -22.38
CA THR A 125 -11.67 -20.35 -22.04
C THR A 125 -11.58 -20.70 -20.56
N THR A 126 -12.07 -19.82 -19.69
CA THR A 126 -12.01 -19.97 -18.22
C THR A 126 -13.36 -20.37 -17.59
N GLY A 127 -14.47 -20.18 -18.31
CA GLY A 127 -15.82 -20.38 -17.80
C GLY A 127 -16.31 -19.29 -16.83
N ARG A 128 -15.55 -18.19 -16.69
CA ARG A 128 -15.91 -17.06 -15.84
C ARG A 128 -16.83 -16.09 -16.57
N GLU A 129 -17.55 -15.30 -15.82
CA GLU A 129 -18.40 -14.23 -16.36
C GLU A 129 -17.72 -12.88 -16.12
N HIS A 130 -17.91 -11.94 -17.04
CA HIS A 130 -17.42 -10.57 -16.91
C HIS A 130 -18.50 -9.57 -17.32
N PHE A 131 -18.61 -8.48 -16.58
CA PHE A 131 -19.46 -7.34 -16.95
C PHE A 131 -18.56 -6.20 -17.42
N ILE A 132 -18.74 -5.76 -18.66
CA ILE A 132 -17.85 -4.86 -19.36
C ILE A 132 -18.60 -3.57 -19.69
N ILE A 133 -18.20 -2.46 -19.07
CA ILE A 133 -18.64 -1.12 -19.49
C ILE A 133 -17.62 -0.61 -20.51
N ARG A 134 -18.05 -0.49 -21.77
CA ARG A 134 -17.18 -0.12 -22.90
C ARG A 134 -17.84 0.88 -23.83
N GLU A 135 -17.02 1.62 -24.57
CA GLU A 135 -17.48 2.50 -25.64
C GLU A 135 -17.71 1.70 -26.94
N ARG A 136 -18.75 2.02 -27.70
CA ARG A 136 -18.92 1.44 -29.04
C ARG A 136 -17.97 2.08 -30.05
N ILE A 137 -17.36 1.27 -30.90
CA ILE A 137 -16.48 1.74 -31.97
C ILE A 137 -17.24 2.57 -33.02
N ASP A 138 -16.62 3.65 -33.52
CA ASP A 138 -17.10 4.40 -34.67
C ASP A 138 -16.21 4.18 -35.90
N SER A 139 -16.76 3.48 -36.89
CA SER A 139 -16.12 3.16 -38.18
C SER A 139 -15.70 4.35 -39.03
N VAL A 140 -16.02 5.60 -38.65
CA VAL A 140 -15.45 6.78 -39.31
C VAL A 140 -13.95 6.92 -39.07
N PHE A 141 -13.45 6.36 -37.98
CA PHE A 141 -12.03 6.27 -37.70
C PHE A 141 -11.46 5.02 -38.33
N VAL A 142 -10.34 5.19 -39.03
CA VAL A 142 -9.57 4.11 -39.63
C VAL A 142 -8.12 4.39 -39.28
N ASP A 143 -7.52 3.49 -38.53
CA ASP A 143 -6.08 3.43 -38.36
C ASP A 143 -5.52 2.53 -39.45
N VAL A 144 -4.56 3.07 -40.21
CA VAL A 144 -3.93 2.39 -41.34
C VAL A 144 -2.63 1.69 -40.94
N ASN A 145 -2.27 1.75 -39.65
CA ASN A 145 -1.09 1.12 -39.08
C ASN A 145 0.22 1.41 -39.85
N GLY A 146 0.30 2.57 -40.51
CA GLY A 146 1.40 2.92 -41.40
C GLY A 146 1.70 1.91 -42.53
N ASP A 147 0.81 0.94 -42.80
CA ASP A 147 1.01 -0.16 -43.74
C ASP A 147 0.20 0.07 -45.04
N ALA A 148 0.68 -0.48 -46.15
CA ALA A 148 -0.02 -0.48 -47.43
C ALA A 148 -1.00 -1.65 -47.57
N ASP A 149 -0.95 -2.68 -46.71
CA ASP A 149 -1.91 -3.78 -46.70
C ASP A 149 -3.17 -3.43 -45.89
N PRO A 150 -4.34 -3.23 -46.53
CA PRO A 150 -5.57 -2.87 -45.82
C PRO A 150 -6.09 -3.97 -44.89
N ALA A 151 -5.51 -5.17 -44.92
CA ALA A 151 -5.81 -6.21 -43.94
C ALA A 151 -5.27 -5.88 -42.53
N ASN A 152 -4.31 -4.95 -42.44
CA ASN A 152 -3.73 -4.48 -41.20
C ASN A 152 -4.41 -3.19 -40.69
N ASP A 153 -5.39 -2.66 -41.42
CA ASP A 153 -6.16 -1.49 -40.99
C ASP A 153 -7.07 -1.87 -39.82
N VAL A 154 -7.12 -1.03 -38.78
CA VAL A 154 -8.12 -1.11 -37.72
C VAL A 154 -9.28 -0.18 -38.07
N ILE A 155 -10.47 -0.78 -38.24
CA ILE A 155 -11.69 -0.04 -38.55
C ILE A 155 -12.51 0.15 -37.28
N GLY A 156 -12.69 1.41 -36.90
CA GLY A 156 -13.43 1.79 -35.69
C GLY A 156 -12.50 2.35 -34.62
N GLY A 157 -12.85 3.49 -34.05
CA GLY A 157 -12.14 4.08 -32.91
C GLY A 157 -13.09 4.68 -31.90
N PHE A 158 -12.57 5.10 -30.75
CA PHE A 158 -13.36 5.72 -29.68
C PHE A 158 -13.53 7.24 -29.88
N HIS A 159 -14.67 7.82 -29.49
CA HIS A 159 -14.89 9.28 -29.50
C HIS A 159 -14.70 9.92 -28.12
N ARG A 160 -15.09 9.19 -27.06
CA ARG A 160 -14.96 9.68 -25.69
C ARG A 160 -13.61 9.34 -25.13
N GLY A 161 -13.10 8.13 -25.42
CA GLY A 161 -11.77 7.71 -25.02
C GLY A 161 -11.62 7.61 -23.50
N TRP A 162 -12.70 7.47 -22.75
CA TRP A 162 -12.64 7.38 -21.28
C TRP A 162 -12.20 6.00 -20.77
N GLY A 163 -12.11 5.01 -21.65
CA GLY A 163 -11.60 3.67 -21.33
C GLY A 163 -12.65 2.58 -21.24
N VAL A 164 -12.19 1.42 -20.80
CA VAL A 164 -12.98 0.21 -20.53
C VAL A 164 -12.89 -0.14 -19.05
N PHE A 165 -14.01 -0.63 -18.50
CA PHE A 165 -14.11 -1.06 -17.12
C PHE A 165 -14.69 -2.47 -17.08
N VAL A 166 -13.87 -3.44 -16.69
CA VAL A 166 -14.21 -4.86 -16.65
C VAL A 166 -14.39 -5.28 -15.19
N PHE A 167 -15.55 -5.83 -14.87
CA PHE A 167 -15.92 -6.28 -13.53
C PHE A 167 -16.05 -7.80 -13.50
N ASN A 168 -15.42 -8.41 -12.51
CA ASN A 168 -15.57 -9.82 -12.20
C ASN A 168 -16.67 -9.96 -11.14
N PRO A 169 -17.83 -10.57 -11.43
CA PRO A 169 -18.92 -10.73 -10.48
C PRO A 169 -18.62 -11.78 -9.39
N ALA A 170 -17.56 -12.59 -9.56
CA ALA A 170 -17.12 -13.59 -8.59
C ALA A 170 -15.58 -13.57 -8.46
N PRO A 171 -15.01 -12.46 -7.95
CA PRO A 171 -13.57 -12.31 -7.82
C PRO A 171 -13.01 -13.18 -6.71
N ARG A 172 -11.77 -13.65 -6.89
CA ARG A 172 -11.00 -14.28 -5.80
C ARG A 172 -10.54 -13.21 -4.82
N HIS A 173 -10.15 -12.04 -5.35
CA HIS A 173 -9.71 -10.88 -4.60
C HIS A 173 -10.75 -9.75 -4.76
N PRO A 174 -11.77 -9.66 -3.88
CA PRO A 174 -12.94 -8.80 -4.08
C PRO A 174 -12.69 -7.30 -3.91
N TYR A 175 -11.55 -6.90 -3.35
CA TYR A 175 -11.27 -5.50 -3.02
C TYR A 175 -10.12 -4.92 -3.84
N THR A 176 -9.82 -5.52 -4.99
CA THR A 176 -8.67 -5.16 -5.82
C THR A 176 -9.04 -4.53 -7.16
N ILE A 177 -8.23 -3.56 -7.57
CA ILE A 177 -8.28 -2.92 -8.88
C ILE A 177 -6.90 -3.03 -9.52
N ILE A 178 -6.87 -3.37 -10.80
CA ILE A 178 -5.70 -3.17 -11.64
C ILE A 178 -6.01 -2.11 -12.71
N GLN A 179 -5.12 -1.14 -12.89
CA GLN A 179 -5.38 0.03 -13.71
C GLN A 179 -4.21 0.42 -14.61
N ILE A 180 -4.52 0.81 -15.85
CA ILE A 180 -3.56 1.21 -16.89
C ILE A 180 -4.01 2.57 -17.46
N PRO A 181 -3.38 3.67 -17.02
CA PRO A 181 -3.82 5.02 -17.36
C PRO A 181 -3.39 5.51 -18.75
N HIS A 182 -2.37 4.93 -19.37
CA HIS A 182 -1.90 5.34 -20.70
C HIS A 182 -1.48 4.10 -21.51
N PRO A 183 -2.42 3.38 -22.15
CA PRO A 183 -2.12 2.07 -22.72
C PRO A 183 -1.25 2.07 -23.98
N GLN A 184 -1.08 3.20 -24.68
CA GLN A 184 -0.17 3.27 -25.84
C GLN A 184 1.25 3.69 -25.47
N ASP A 185 1.40 4.61 -24.51
CA ASP A 185 2.69 4.92 -23.92
C ASP A 185 3.19 3.69 -23.14
N ASP A 186 2.31 3.08 -22.33
CA ASP A 186 2.61 1.94 -21.46
C ASP A 186 2.26 0.59 -22.15
N TYR A 187 2.66 0.38 -23.41
CA TYR A 187 2.08 -0.66 -24.30
C TYR A 187 2.23 -2.12 -23.82
N MET A 188 3.13 -2.40 -22.88
CA MET A 188 3.25 -3.73 -22.26
C MET A 188 2.34 -3.91 -21.04
N ALA A 189 1.83 -2.83 -20.46
CA ALA A 189 0.98 -2.90 -19.28
C ALA A 189 -0.39 -3.57 -19.57
N PRO A 190 -1.10 -3.29 -20.68
CA PRO A 190 -2.38 -3.96 -21.00
C PRO A 190 -2.32 -5.50 -21.04
N PRO A 191 -1.37 -6.16 -21.75
CA PRO A 191 -1.30 -7.63 -21.74
C PRO A 191 -0.97 -8.21 -20.37
N ILE A 192 -0.05 -7.60 -19.62
CA ILE A 192 0.31 -8.07 -18.28
C ILE A 192 -0.84 -7.88 -17.29
N ALA A 193 -1.53 -6.73 -17.34
CA ALA A 193 -2.68 -6.47 -16.48
C ALA A 193 -3.86 -7.41 -16.76
N THR A 194 -4.12 -7.70 -18.03
CA THR A 194 -5.16 -8.65 -18.44
C THR A 194 -4.84 -10.05 -17.91
N GLU A 195 -3.58 -10.48 -18.00
CA GLU A 195 -3.11 -11.75 -17.42
C GLU A 195 -3.32 -11.80 -15.90
N ILE A 196 -2.89 -10.77 -15.16
CA ILE A 196 -3.09 -10.69 -13.70
C ILE A 196 -4.59 -10.75 -13.36
N TYR A 197 -5.41 -9.95 -14.04
CA TYR A 197 -6.86 -9.91 -13.79
C TYR A 197 -7.52 -11.28 -13.98
N VAL A 198 -7.27 -11.94 -15.12
CA VAL A 198 -7.87 -13.24 -15.43
C VAL A 198 -7.32 -14.33 -14.52
N ARG A 199 -6.01 -14.40 -14.34
CA ARG A 199 -5.38 -15.51 -13.61
C ARG A 199 -5.66 -15.44 -12.11
N ASP A 200 -5.48 -14.26 -11.52
CA ASP A 200 -5.58 -14.06 -10.07
C ASP A 200 -7.00 -13.74 -9.63
N GLY A 201 -7.87 -13.34 -10.56
CA GLY A 201 -9.29 -13.10 -10.27
C GLY A 201 -9.50 -11.83 -9.48
N PHE A 202 -8.89 -10.73 -9.95
CA PHE A 202 -9.18 -9.37 -9.46
C PHE A 202 -10.65 -9.01 -9.66
N ASN A 203 -11.14 -8.04 -8.89
CA ASN A 203 -12.48 -7.52 -9.05
C ASN A 203 -12.60 -6.63 -10.30
N ILE A 204 -11.71 -5.64 -10.44
CA ILE A 204 -11.81 -4.62 -11.49
C ILE A 204 -10.52 -4.55 -12.31
N LEU A 205 -10.66 -4.54 -13.62
CA LEU A 205 -9.64 -4.07 -14.58
C LEU A 205 -10.14 -2.79 -15.24
N MET A 206 -9.31 -1.75 -15.27
CA MET A 206 -9.61 -0.50 -15.97
C MET A 206 -8.44 -0.09 -16.88
N ILE A 207 -8.72 0.21 -18.14
CA ILE A 207 -7.73 0.69 -19.12
C ILE A 207 -8.25 1.96 -19.79
N ALA A 208 -7.47 3.04 -19.82
CA ALA A 208 -7.87 4.31 -20.42
C ALA A 208 -8.05 4.19 -21.94
N GLY A 209 -8.98 4.93 -22.54
CA GLY A 209 -9.38 4.74 -23.94
C GLY A 209 -8.70 5.68 -24.93
N ALA A 210 -7.67 6.41 -24.48
CA ALA A 210 -6.93 7.37 -25.28
C ALA A 210 -5.49 7.49 -24.78
N GLY A 211 -4.57 7.71 -25.72
CA GLY A 211 -3.18 8.03 -25.42
C GLY A 211 -3.03 9.39 -24.74
N ARG A 212 -1.89 9.61 -24.10
CA ARG A 212 -1.66 10.80 -23.26
C ARG A 212 -1.71 12.11 -24.06
N GLU A 213 -1.39 12.05 -25.35
CA GLU A 213 -1.29 13.22 -26.24
C GLU A 213 -2.56 13.52 -27.06
N VAL A 214 -3.60 12.68 -26.97
CA VAL A 214 -4.86 12.83 -27.71
C VAL A 214 -5.54 14.16 -27.40
N MET A 215 -5.57 14.58 -26.14
CA MET A 215 -6.10 15.88 -25.76
C MET A 215 -5.30 16.49 -24.62
N TRP A 216 -4.91 17.75 -24.76
CA TRP A 216 -4.07 18.47 -23.80
C TRP A 216 -4.34 19.98 -23.83
N ASP A 217 -3.86 20.70 -22.81
CA ASP A 217 -4.01 22.16 -22.70
C ASP A 217 -2.99 22.91 -23.57
N SER A 218 -3.31 23.02 -24.87
CA SER A 218 -2.53 23.80 -25.83
C SER A 218 -2.44 25.30 -25.52
N THR A 219 -3.22 25.82 -24.58
CA THR A 219 -3.15 27.22 -24.18
C THR A 219 -1.97 27.53 -23.24
N GLN A 220 -1.35 26.50 -22.66
CA GLN A 220 -0.23 26.63 -21.72
C GLN A 220 1.15 26.55 -22.37
N GLY A 221 1.23 26.36 -23.70
CA GLY A 221 2.48 26.37 -24.45
C GLY A 221 2.79 25.04 -25.13
N THR A 222 4.01 24.53 -24.95
CA THR A 222 4.44 23.24 -25.52
C THR A 222 3.93 22.09 -24.66
N TYR A 223 3.56 20.98 -25.30
CA TYR A 223 3.12 19.76 -24.61
C TYR A 223 4.13 19.28 -23.56
N THR A 224 3.59 18.93 -22.39
CA THR A 224 4.21 18.12 -21.35
C THR A 224 3.13 17.20 -20.77
N ASN A 225 3.52 16.09 -20.14
CA ASN A 225 2.55 15.13 -19.58
C ASN A 225 1.60 15.78 -18.55
N SER A 226 2.05 16.75 -17.75
CA SER A 226 1.18 17.47 -16.79
C SER A 226 0.13 18.37 -17.46
N LEU A 227 0.18 18.58 -18.78
CA LEU A 227 -0.84 19.32 -19.55
C LEU A 227 -1.86 18.41 -20.21
N SER A 228 -1.73 17.09 -20.10
CA SER A 228 -2.68 16.15 -20.70
C SER A 228 -4.05 16.19 -20.03
N PHE A 229 -5.09 16.25 -20.84
CA PHE A 229 -6.48 16.07 -20.41
C PHE A 229 -6.94 14.61 -20.52
N SER A 230 -6.32 13.82 -21.41
CA SER A 230 -6.62 12.39 -21.59
C SER A 230 -5.92 11.48 -20.59
N ASP A 231 -4.88 11.95 -19.92
CA ASP A 231 -4.20 11.25 -18.83
C ASP A 231 -5.06 11.26 -17.54
N PRO A 232 -5.65 10.13 -17.12
CA PRO A 232 -6.46 10.07 -15.90
C PRO A 232 -5.61 10.18 -14.62
N SER A 233 -4.30 9.91 -14.68
CA SER A 233 -3.39 10.13 -13.56
C SER A 233 -3.10 11.62 -13.36
N ARG A 234 -3.22 12.46 -14.39
CA ARG A 234 -3.03 13.93 -14.30
C ARG A 234 -4.34 14.71 -14.20
N ASN A 235 -5.44 14.16 -14.71
CA ASN A 235 -6.74 14.81 -14.75
C ASN A 235 -7.78 14.05 -13.90
N GLY A 236 -8.06 14.57 -12.70
CA GLY A 236 -9.03 13.96 -11.78
C GLY A 236 -10.49 14.04 -12.26
N ARG A 237 -10.77 14.80 -13.33
CA ARG A 237 -12.10 14.89 -13.94
C ARG A 237 -12.28 13.83 -15.03
N HIS A 238 -12.20 12.57 -14.62
CA HIS A 238 -12.20 11.42 -15.51
C HIS A 238 -12.96 10.23 -14.89
N PRO A 239 -13.75 9.42 -15.64
CA PRO A 239 -14.46 8.27 -15.09
C PRO A 239 -13.56 7.26 -14.37
N PHE A 240 -12.32 7.10 -14.85
CA PHE A 240 -11.26 6.31 -14.19
C PHE A 240 -11.05 6.71 -12.72
N GLN A 241 -10.87 8.01 -12.44
CA GLN A 241 -10.79 8.53 -11.07
C GLN A 241 -12.08 8.25 -10.29
N VAL A 242 -13.25 8.45 -10.91
CA VAL A 242 -14.54 8.25 -10.24
C VAL A 242 -14.72 6.79 -9.79
N LEU A 243 -14.31 5.81 -10.60
CA LEU A 243 -14.41 4.40 -10.21
C LEU A 243 -13.46 4.08 -9.04
N THR A 244 -12.23 4.57 -9.07
CA THR A 244 -11.28 4.42 -7.95
C THR A 244 -11.85 5.02 -6.65
N GLU A 245 -12.45 6.21 -6.73
CA GLU A 245 -13.08 6.87 -5.58
C GLU A 245 -14.25 6.04 -5.04
N VAL A 246 -15.16 5.58 -5.91
CA VAL A 246 -16.31 4.75 -5.49
C VAL A 246 -15.84 3.46 -4.83
N ALA A 247 -14.86 2.78 -5.42
CA ALA A 247 -14.33 1.54 -4.87
C ALA A 247 -13.68 1.75 -3.51
N LYS A 248 -12.79 2.74 -3.37
CA LYS A 248 -12.19 3.10 -2.07
C LYS A 248 -13.27 3.42 -1.05
N ASP A 249 -14.21 4.32 -1.37
CA ASP A 249 -15.25 4.76 -0.45
C ASP A 249 -16.14 3.59 0.05
N ASN A 250 -16.27 2.51 -0.74
CA ASN A 250 -17.07 1.34 -0.38
C ASN A 250 -16.27 0.23 0.31
N TRP A 251 -14.97 0.08 0.02
CA TRP A 251 -14.17 -1.08 0.42
C TRP A 251 -13.08 -0.77 1.46
N ASP A 252 -12.66 0.48 1.57
CA ASP A 252 -11.61 0.89 2.49
C ASP A 252 -12.16 1.04 3.91
N THR A 253 -11.95 0.01 4.74
CA THR A 253 -12.43 -0.03 6.13
C THR A 253 -11.26 -0.12 7.12
N PRO A 254 -10.76 1.00 7.68
CA PRO A 254 -9.67 1.00 8.65
C PRO A 254 -9.94 0.11 9.88
N PRO A 255 -8.90 -0.43 10.56
CA PRO A 255 -7.48 -0.16 10.36
C PRO A 255 -6.74 -1.16 9.45
N VAL A 256 -7.41 -2.21 8.94
CA VAL A 256 -6.90 -3.04 7.83
C VAL A 256 -7.74 -2.73 6.61
N SER A 257 -7.14 -2.08 5.62
CA SER A 257 -7.81 -1.90 4.35
C SER A 257 -7.57 -3.12 3.47
N PRO A 258 -8.61 -3.88 3.09
CA PRO A 258 -8.45 -4.90 2.06
C PRO A 258 -8.39 -4.27 0.66
N PHE A 259 -8.63 -2.96 0.54
CA PHE A 259 -8.62 -2.23 -0.71
C PHE A 259 -7.19 -2.07 -1.24
N LEU A 260 -6.97 -2.49 -2.48
CA LEU A 260 -5.70 -2.30 -3.15
C LEU A 260 -5.89 -1.93 -4.62
N VAL A 261 -5.22 -0.87 -5.04
CA VAL A 261 -5.06 -0.50 -6.44
C VAL A 261 -3.64 -0.79 -6.90
N ILE A 262 -3.48 -1.57 -7.96
CA ILE A 262 -2.22 -1.72 -8.68
C ILE A 262 -2.32 -0.90 -9.96
N GLN A 263 -1.52 0.15 -10.07
CA GLN A 263 -1.37 0.91 -11.30
C GLN A 263 -0.11 0.45 -12.03
N LEU A 264 -0.31 -0.10 -13.23
CA LEU A 264 0.78 -0.57 -14.08
C LEU A 264 1.10 0.45 -15.17
N HIS A 265 2.40 0.57 -15.43
CA HIS A 265 3.02 1.36 -16.47
C HIS A 265 4.18 0.57 -17.10
N SER A 266 4.73 1.08 -18.19
CA SER A 266 6.02 0.65 -18.71
C SER A 266 6.90 1.86 -19.02
N TYR A 267 8.22 1.65 -19.07
CA TYR A 267 9.19 2.71 -19.34
C TYR A 267 10.25 2.26 -20.34
N ASP A 268 10.81 3.24 -21.03
CA ASP A 268 11.67 3.06 -22.19
C ASP A 268 13.13 2.68 -21.91
N LEU A 269 13.80 2.41 -23.04
CA LEU A 269 15.10 1.78 -23.26
C LEU A 269 16.33 2.64 -22.87
N ASP A 270 16.22 3.98 -22.84
CA ASP A 270 17.39 4.82 -23.11
C ASP A 270 18.11 5.41 -21.88
N GLU A 271 17.63 5.22 -20.64
CA GLU A 271 18.13 6.06 -19.53
C GLU A 271 18.61 5.36 -18.24
N HIS A 272 18.60 4.02 -18.09
CA HIS A 272 18.64 3.47 -16.72
C HIS A 272 19.48 2.21 -16.41
N PRO A 273 20.78 2.13 -16.76
CA PRO A 273 21.65 0.95 -16.51
C PRO A 273 21.93 0.63 -15.02
N ALA A 274 21.33 1.36 -14.09
CA ALA A 274 21.42 1.12 -12.66
C ALA A 274 20.08 0.73 -12.02
N LEU A 275 19.01 0.62 -12.82
CA LEU A 275 17.69 0.24 -12.37
C LEU A 275 17.46 -1.25 -12.59
N GLY A 276 16.58 -1.81 -11.77
CA GLY A 276 16.06 -3.14 -12.02
C GLY A 276 14.90 -3.07 -13.00
N ASP A 277 14.65 -4.16 -13.71
CA ASP A 277 13.64 -4.25 -14.79
C ASP A 277 12.18 -3.96 -14.35
N MET A 278 11.95 -3.78 -13.06
CA MET A 278 10.67 -3.39 -12.47
C MET A 278 10.94 -2.39 -11.35
N GLN A 279 10.27 -1.24 -11.42
CA GLN A 279 10.32 -0.23 -10.37
C GLN A 279 8.99 -0.19 -9.64
N VAL A 280 9.05 -0.14 -8.30
CA VAL A 280 7.87 -0.28 -7.46
C VAL A 280 7.86 0.81 -6.39
N SER A 281 6.71 1.44 -6.21
CA SER A 281 6.45 2.35 -5.11
C SER A 281 5.02 2.18 -4.59
N ALA A 282 4.80 2.43 -3.30
CA ALA A 282 3.45 2.60 -2.77
C ALA A 282 2.84 3.92 -3.25
N TYR A 283 3.63 4.98 -3.12
CA TYR A 283 3.34 6.33 -3.58
C TYR A 283 4.62 7.15 -3.52
N ARG A 284 4.70 8.22 -4.32
CA ARG A 284 5.89 9.08 -4.40
C ARG A 284 6.32 9.66 -3.05
N TYR A 285 5.37 10.02 -2.19
CA TYR A 285 5.68 10.58 -0.86
C TYR A 285 5.80 9.52 0.23
N ASP A 286 5.55 8.25 -0.11
CA ASP A 286 5.74 7.16 0.81
C ASP A 286 7.05 6.41 0.52
N ALA A 287 8.10 6.82 1.21
CA ALA A 287 9.39 6.15 1.20
C ALA A 287 9.49 5.06 2.29
N SER A 288 8.40 4.69 2.97
CA SER A 288 8.41 3.68 4.02
C SER A 288 7.24 2.73 3.85
N PRO A 289 7.07 2.13 2.65
CA PRO A 289 5.90 1.33 2.36
C PRO A 289 5.75 0.19 3.37
N ASN A 290 4.52 -0.13 3.72
CA ASN A 290 4.16 -1.26 4.57
C ASN A 290 3.79 -2.47 3.70
N MET A 291 3.19 -3.47 4.34
CA MET A 291 2.62 -4.59 3.63
C MET A 291 1.54 -4.13 2.64
N PRO A 292 1.45 -4.75 1.45
CA PRO A 292 2.14 -5.99 1.11
C PRO A 292 3.49 -5.79 0.38
N LEU A 293 3.92 -4.55 0.15
CA LEU A 293 5.20 -4.24 -0.51
C LEU A 293 6.43 -4.55 0.34
N ARG A 294 6.36 -4.30 1.65
CA ARG A 294 7.49 -4.50 2.56
C ARG A 294 7.05 -5.04 3.93
N ASP A 295 7.71 -6.11 4.35
CA ASP A 295 7.58 -6.74 5.67
C ASP A 295 8.96 -6.84 6.31
N VAL A 296 9.30 -5.83 7.10
CA VAL A 296 10.59 -5.78 7.82
C VAL A 296 10.73 -6.86 8.90
N GLY A 297 9.64 -7.56 9.25
CA GLY A 297 9.62 -8.57 10.31
C GLY A 297 9.79 -10.00 9.80
N LEU A 298 8.78 -10.51 9.09
CA LEU A 298 8.74 -11.91 8.64
C LEU A 298 9.17 -12.10 7.19
N HIS A 299 9.45 -11.01 6.46
CA HIS A 299 9.83 -11.05 5.05
C HIS A 299 8.79 -11.77 4.18
N ARG A 300 7.50 -11.57 4.48
CA ARG A 300 6.37 -12.09 3.69
C ARG A 300 5.81 -11.04 2.75
N ASP A 301 6.70 -10.33 2.08
CA ASP A 301 6.37 -9.22 1.20
C ASP A 301 6.58 -9.56 -0.27
N PHE A 302 6.19 -8.61 -1.11
CA PHE A 302 6.34 -8.70 -2.55
C PHE A 302 7.78 -8.99 -3.00
N VAL A 303 8.79 -8.38 -2.38
CA VAL A 303 10.21 -8.62 -2.72
C VAL A 303 10.58 -10.08 -2.47
N HIS A 304 10.15 -10.66 -1.35
CA HIS A 304 10.47 -12.05 -1.04
C HIS A 304 9.64 -13.06 -1.84
N ALA A 305 8.43 -12.69 -2.26
CA ALA A 305 7.58 -13.49 -3.14
C ALA A 305 8.22 -13.73 -4.53
N LEU A 306 9.04 -12.80 -5.02
CA LEU A 306 9.77 -12.93 -6.28
C LEU A 306 10.91 -13.97 -6.21
N GLY A 307 11.46 -14.20 -5.02
CA GLY A 307 12.61 -15.08 -4.81
C GLY A 307 13.94 -14.53 -5.33
N ARG A 308 15.03 -15.27 -5.06
CA ARG A 308 16.41 -14.80 -5.34
C ARG A 308 16.71 -14.59 -6.83
N TYR A 309 16.15 -15.45 -7.67
CA TYR A 309 16.30 -15.45 -9.13
C TYR A 309 14.90 -15.48 -9.76
N PRO A 310 14.25 -14.31 -9.91
CA PRO A 310 12.90 -14.24 -10.44
C PRO A 310 12.80 -14.79 -11.87
N VAL A 311 13.85 -14.66 -12.68
CA VAL A 311 13.90 -15.17 -14.05
C VAL A 311 14.99 -16.24 -14.15
N GLN A 312 14.65 -17.46 -14.60
CA GLN A 312 15.56 -18.61 -14.72
C GLN A 312 15.60 -19.17 -16.16
N GLY A 313 15.25 -18.35 -17.13
CA GLY A 313 15.18 -18.69 -18.54
C GLY A 313 13.89 -18.15 -19.15
N VAL A 314 13.97 -17.76 -20.42
CA VAL A 314 12.85 -17.18 -21.19
C VAL A 314 12.90 -17.74 -22.59
N ASP A 315 11.76 -18.15 -23.13
CA ASP A 315 11.62 -18.73 -24.47
C ASP A 315 12.58 -19.93 -24.70
N GLY A 316 12.77 -20.74 -23.66
CA GLY A 316 13.67 -21.90 -23.68
C GLY A 316 15.17 -21.56 -23.65
N ASP A 317 15.53 -20.30 -23.48
CA ASP A 317 16.92 -19.85 -23.29
C ASP A 317 17.26 -19.72 -21.81
N GLU A 318 17.80 -20.78 -21.22
CA GLU A 318 18.23 -20.84 -19.81
C GLU A 318 19.42 -19.89 -19.50
N SER A 319 20.04 -19.27 -20.51
CA SER A 319 21.11 -18.30 -20.26
C SER A 319 20.59 -16.96 -19.72
N ILE A 320 19.29 -16.69 -19.87
CA ILE A 320 18.60 -15.53 -19.34
C ILE A 320 18.27 -15.79 -17.86
N LEU A 321 19.20 -15.41 -16.98
CA LEU A 321 19.07 -15.56 -15.54
C LEU A 321 19.15 -14.19 -14.88
N THR A 322 18.03 -13.70 -14.35
CA THR A 322 17.96 -12.39 -13.68
C THR A 322 17.92 -12.58 -12.17
N SER A 323 18.84 -11.91 -11.49
CA SER A 323 18.92 -11.92 -10.04
C SER A 323 18.05 -10.81 -9.45
N ILE A 324 17.51 -10.97 -8.23
CA ILE A 324 16.50 -10.04 -7.69
C ILE A 324 16.92 -8.55 -7.70
N ASN A 325 18.19 -8.24 -7.44
CA ASN A 325 18.71 -6.86 -7.48
C ASN A 325 18.91 -6.28 -8.89
N GLN A 326 18.68 -7.08 -9.93
CA GLN A 326 18.57 -6.63 -11.32
C GLN A 326 17.11 -6.64 -11.79
N TYR A 327 16.23 -7.37 -11.09
CA TYR A 327 14.84 -7.51 -11.48
C TYR A 327 13.93 -6.45 -10.86
N ILE A 328 14.20 -6.04 -9.61
CA ILE A 328 13.35 -5.08 -8.89
C ILE A 328 14.16 -3.94 -8.28
N THR A 329 13.60 -2.74 -8.37
CA THR A 329 13.95 -1.55 -7.59
C THR A 329 12.75 -1.12 -6.76
N LEU A 330 12.97 -0.75 -5.50
CA LEU A 330 11.89 -0.40 -4.57
C LEU A 330 12.13 1.00 -3.98
N TRP A 331 11.16 1.89 -4.15
CA TRP A 331 11.15 3.19 -3.48
C TRP A 331 10.98 3.00 -1.97
N CYS A 332 12.09 3.02 -1.25
CA CYS A 332 12.11 2.85 0.19
C CYS A 332 13.34 3.49 0.85
N SER A 333 13.15 3.96 2.07
CA SER A 333 14.16 4.53 2.95
C SER A 333 13.87 4.08 4.39
N PRO A 334 14.81 3.40 5.07
CA PRO A 334 16.12 2.97 4.57
C PRO A 334 16.00 1.92 3.46
N GLN A 335 17.08 1.76 2.70
CA GLN A 335 17.18 0.79 1.61
C GLN A 335 16.83 -0.63 2.08
N TYR A 336 15.99 -1.32 1.32
CA TYR A 336 15.54 -2.67 1.65
C TYR A 336 16.47 -3.75 1.08
N SER A 337 16.40 -4.95 1.66
CA SER A 337 17.15 -6.12 1.19
C SER A 337 16.24 -7.33 1.10
N PHE A 338 16.52 -8.21 0.15
CA PHE A 338 16.04 -9.57 0.16
C PHE A 338 16.88 -10.41 1.14
N PHE A 339 16.22 -11.19 1.98
CA PHE A 339 16.83 -12.05 2.99
C PHE A 339 16.56 -13.53 2.65
N GLY A 340 17.60 -14.21 2.14
CA GLY A 340 17.59 -15.65 1.88
C GLY A 340 18.83 -16.33 2.45
N GLU A 341 19.42 -17.27 1.70
CA GLU A 341 20.73 -17.85 2.05
C GLU A 341 21.82 -16.77 2.12
N ASP A 342 21.76 -15.81 1.20
CA ASP A 342 22.54 -14.57 1.21
C ASP A 342 21.58 -13.37 1.31
N THR A 343 22.06 -12.27 1.91
CA THR A 343 21.38 -10.99 1.88
C THR A 343 21.72 -10.24 0.60
N VAL A 344 20.69 -9.80 -0.13
CA VAL A 344 20.85 -9.07 -1.38
C VAL A 344 20.18 -7.71 -1.27
N THR A 345 20.96 -6.65 -1.37
CA THR A 345 20.46 -5.28 -1.29
C THR A 345 19.70 -4.92 -2.56
N ILE A 346 18.50 -4.35 -2.40
CA ILE A 346 17.64 -3.88 -3.48
C ILE A 346 17.91 -2.38 -3.69
N ALA A 347 18.01 -1.94 -4.94
CA ALA A 347 18.19 -0.52 -5.24
C ALA A 347 16.96 0.29 -4.79
N SER A 348 17.18 1.55 -4.40
CA SER A 348 16.14 2.54 -4.14
C SER A 348 16.43 3.75 -5.03
N ILE A 349 15.43 4.20 -5.81
CA ILE A 349 15.56 5.35 -6.72
C ILE A 349 14.30 6.23 -6.71
N ASN A 350 14.42 7.43 -7.28
CA ASN A 350 13.39 8.49 -7.29
C ASN A 350 12.78 8.79 -8.68
N ASP A 351 13.23 8.11 -9.75
CA ASP A 351 12.95 8.55 -11.12
C ASP A 351 11.56 8.08 -11.62
N TYR A 352 11.15 6.84 -11.33
CA TYR A 352 9.83 6.29 -11.69
C TYR A 352 9.02 5.80 -10.48
N ILE A 353 8.80 6.72 -9.55
CA ILE A 353 8.06 6.46 -8.30
C ILE A 353 6.60 6.95 -8.37
N GLY A 354 6.09 7.10 -9.58
CA GLY A 354 4.81 7.73 -9.87
C GLY A 354 4.89 9.26 -9.86
N ALA A 355 3.84 9.89 -10.37
CA ALA A 355 3.77 11.33 -10.44
C ALA A 355 3.29 11.97 -9.14
N LEU A 356 3.74 13.20 -8.89
CA LEU A 356 3.35 13.99 -7.72
C LEU A 356 1.83 14.24 -7.71
N GLU A 357 1.28 14.52 -8.89
CA GLU A 357 -0.12 14.85 -9.11
C GLU A 357 -1.00 13.63 -9.45
N ASN A 358 -0.54 12.40 -9.22
CA ASN A 358 -1.31 11.19 -9.50
C ASN A 358 -2.64 11.20 -8.73
N GLN A 359 -3.76 11.36 -9.43
CA GLN A 359 -5.08 11.58 -8.82
C GLN A 359 -5.61 10.36 -8.07
N GLN A 360 -5.37 9.16 -8.61
CA GLN A 360 -5.80 7.92 -7.96
C GLN A 360 -4.97 7.68 -6.71
N ALA A 361 -3.64 7.80 -6.80
CA ALA A 361 -2.75 7.63 -5.66
C ALA A 361 -3.05 8.65 -4.55
N LEU A 362 -3.25 9.93 -4.91
CA LEU A 362 -3.62 10.99 -3.96
C LEU A 362 -4.92 10.69 -3.22
N TYR A 363 -5.92 10.14 -3.91
CA TYR A 363 -7.19 9.78 -3.28
C TYR A 363 -7.05 8.54 -2.39
N CYS A 364 -6.33 7.51 -2.86
CA CYS A 364 -6.03 6.31 -2.08
C CYS A 364 -5.25 6.63 -0.80
N HIS A 365 -4.26 7.51 -0.88
CA HIS A 365 -3.43 7.92 0.25
C HIS A 365 -4.08 8.97 1.19
N ASP A 366 -5.34 9.37 0.99
CA ASP A 366 -6.05 10.28 1.89
C ASP A 366 -7.27 9.60 2.58
N PRO A 367 -7.34 9.55 3.93
CA PRO A 367 -6.25 9.70 4.90
C PRO A 367 -5.53 8.36 5.11
N HIS A 368 -4.34 8.19 4.53
CA HIS A 368 -3.46 7.05 4.75
C HIS A 368 -2.28 7.47 5.64
N ASP A 369 -1.96 6.68 6.65
CA ASP A 369 -0.77 6.87 7.47
C ASP A 369 0.35 5.92 7.02
N ASN A 370 1.33 6.47 6.31
CA ASN A 370 2.49 5.75 5.77
C ASN A 370 3.30 4.97 6.82
N LEU A 371 3.15 5.28 8.11
CA LEU A 371 3.84 4.52 9.17
C LEU A 371 3.07 3.30 9.63
N PHE A 372 1.75 3.26 9.42
CA PHE A 372 0.83 2.44 10.19
C PHE A 372 -0.14 1.63 9.34
N ASP A 373 -0.49 2.13 8.17
CA ASP A 373 -1.54 1.57 7.35
C ASP A 373 -0.93 0.68 6.26
N THR A 374 -1.67 -0.35 5.91
CA THR A 374 -1.33 -1.27 4.82
C THR A 374 -1.46 -0.53 3.50
N GLU A 375 -0.55 -0.77 2.56
CA GLU A 375 -0.59 -0.08 1.28
C GLU A 375 -1.87 -0.40 0.53
N ASN A 376 -2.57 0.65 0.12
CA ASN A 376 -3.80 0.57 -0.67
C ASN A 376 -3.61 1.06 -2.11
N PHE A 377 -2.39 1.46 -2.45
CA PHE A 377 -1.96 1.82 -3.79
C PHE A 377 -0.54 1.31 -4.02
N ILE A 378 -0.32 0.71 -5.18
CA ILE A 378 1.00 0.28 -5.64
C ILE A 378 1.15 0.77 -7.08
N HIS A 379 2.20 1.51 -7.33
CA HIS A 379 2.64 1.93 -8.65
C HIS A 379 3.79 1.04 -9.11
N ILE A 380 3.68 0.52 -10.33
CA ILE A 380 4.67 -0.36 -10.93
C ILE A 380 4.98 0.13 -12.33
N GLU A 381 6.27 0.21 -12.65
CA GLU A 381 6.82 0.60 -13.94
C GLU A 381 7.67 -0.57 -14.43
N LEU A 382 7.29 -1.17 -15.56
CA LEU A 382 7.95 -2.33 -16.14
C LEU A 382 8.88 -1.90 -17.27
N ASP A 383 10.12 -2.39 -17.25
CA ASP A 383 11.07 -2.15 -18.32
C ASP A 383 10.60 -2.77 -19.62
N GLU A 384 10.41 -1.94 -20.65
CA GLU A 384 10.01 -2.37 -21.98
C GLU A 384 11.01 -3.32 -22.65
N TYR A 385 12.26 -3.25 -22.19
CA TYR A 385 13.34 -4.05 -22.70
C TYR A 385 14.33 -4.44 -21.60
N PRO A 386 13.98 -5.46 -20.78
CA PRO A 386 14.80 -5.89 -19.65
C PRO A 386 16.28 -6.07 -20.01
N ASP A 387 17.19 -5.59 -19.17
CA ASP A 387 18.63 -5.46 -19.44
C ASP A 387 19.29 -6.79 -19.88
N VAL A 388 18.81 -7.90 -19.33
CA VAL A 388 19.32 -9.25 -19.65
C VAL A 388 18.98 -9.71 -21.05
N LEU A 389 18.06 -9.03 -21.73
CA LEU A 389 17.63 -9.28 -23.10
C LEU A 389 18.43 -8.42 -24.11
N TRP A 390 19.40 -7.63 -23.61
CA TRP A 390 20.26 -6.75 -24.40
C TRP A 390 21.37 -7.49 -25.16
N VAL A 391 20.99 -8.15 -26.25
CA VAL A 391 21.89 -8.57 -27.35
C VAL A 391 21.41 -7.78 -28.57
N PRO A 392 22.29 -7.04 -29.29
CA PRO A 392 21.93 -5.78 -29.97
C PRO A 392 20.61 -5.85 -30.73
N HIS A 393 19.58 -5.26 -30.11
CA HIS A 393 18.24 -4.94 -30.64
C HIS A 393 17.58 -6.02 -31.52
N ASP A 394 17.49 -7.25 -31.05
CA ASP A 394 16.65 -8.26 -31.71
C ASP A 394 15.16 -8.08 -31.34
N PHE A 395 14.58 -6.92 -31.65
CA PHE A 395 13.17 -6.61 -31.38
C PHE A 395 12.23 -7.68 -31.95
N ALA A 396 12.60 -8.27 -33.09
CA ALA A 396 11.87 -9.34 -33.72
C ALA A 396 11.82 -10.64 -32.90
N ARG A 397 12.71 -10.83 -31.92
CA ARG A 397 12.65 -11.95 -30.97
C ARG A 397 11.66 -11.68 -29.84
N TRP A 398 11.61 -10.45 -29.32
CA TRP A 398 10.91 -10.10 -28.08
C TRP A 398 9.47 -9.65 -28.29
N LEU A 399 9.26 -8.87 -29.34
CA LEU A 399 7.98 -8.34 -29.77
C LEU A 399 7.75 -8.72 -31.24
N PRO A 400 7.71 -10.04 -31.56
CA PRO A 400 7.52 -10.51 -32.93
C PRO A 400 6.11 -10.19 -33.39
N GLY A 401 5.95 -9.71 -34.63
CA GLY A 401 4.62 -9.53 -35.19
C GLY A 401 4.51 -8.50 -36.28
N SER A 402 3.27 -8.25 -36.65
CA SER A 402 2.82 -7.14 -37.49
C SER A 402 1.55 -6.55 -36.85
N PRO A 403 1.19 -5.30 -37.19
CA PRO A 403 -0.06 -4.71 -36.72
C PRO A 403 -1.30 -5.43 -37.27
N PRO A 404 -2.46 -5.29 -36.60
CA PRO A 404 -2.58 -4.73 -35.25
C PRO A 404 -1.97 -5.69 -34.21
N ALA A 405 -1.43 -5.13 -33.12
CA ALA A 405 -0.87 -5.93 -32.04
C ALA A 405 -1.90 -6.90 -31.45
N LEU A 406 -1.48 -8.14 -31.24
CA LEU A 406 -2.21 -9.25 -30.63
C LEU A 406 -1.48 -9.73 -29.38
N LEU A 407 -2.18 -10.42 -28.47
CA LEU A 407 -1.60 -11.02 -27.26
C LEU A 407 -0.36 -11.89 -27.56
N SER A 408 -0.38 -12.61 -28.68
CA SER A 408 0.74 -13.46 -29.09
C SER A 408 2.05 -12.70 -29.36
N ASN A 409 1.97 -11.40 -29.69
CA ASN A 409 3.15 -10.56 -29.90
C ASN A 409 3.87 -10.26 -28.57
N PHE A 410 3.14 -10.28 -27.45
CA PHE A 410 3.67 -9.98 -26.11
C PHE A 410 4.11 -11.23 -25.33
N ARG A 411 4.01 -12.43 -25.92
CA ARG A 411 4.28 -13.73 -25.26
C ARG A 411 5.58 -13.73 -24.45
N VAL A 412 6.67 -13.24 -25.04
CA VAL A 412 8.01 -13.41 -24.46
C VAL A 412 8.21 -12.45 -23.30
N VAL A 413 7.67 -11.24 -23.41
CA VAL A 413 7.62 -10.25 -22.32
C VAL A 413 6.74 -10.76 -21.17
N VAL A 414 5.56 -11.30 -21.47
CA VAL A 414 4.68 -11.88 -20.44
C VAL A 414 5.35 -13.07 -19.75
N GLU A 415 6.12 -13.89 -20.48
CA GLU A 415 6.93 -14.96 -19.89
C GLU A 415 8.04 -14.41 -18.97
N TYR A 416 8.75 -13.36 -19.39
CA TYR A 416 9.77 -12.66 -18.58
C TYR A 416 9.19 -12.19 -17.24
N TYR A 417 8.02 -11.56 -17.28
CA TYR A 417 7.34 -11.05 -16.09
C TYR A 417 6.49 -12.09 -15.35
N SER A 418 6.47 -13.35 -15.78
CA SER A 418 5.61 -14.38 -15.17
C SER A 418 5.82 -14.55 -13.67
N THR A 419 7.04 -14.38 -13.15
CA THR A 419 7.31 -14.42 -11.70
C THR A 419 6.73 -13.22 -10.97
N PHE A 420 6.83 -12.01 -11.53
CA PHE A 420 6.11 -10.85 -11.03
C PHE A 420 4.61 -11.14 -11.00
N ILE A 421 4.04 -11.55 -12.13
CA ILE A 421 2.62 -11.86 -12.24
C ILE A 421 2.29 -12.86 -11.12
N ASN A 422 3.00 -14.00 -11.00
CA ASN A 422 2.82 -15.03 -9.95
C ASN A 422 2.90 -14.49 -8.52
N ALA A 423 3.78 -13.52 -8.26
CA ALA A 423 3.95 -12.92 -6.95
C ALA A 423 2.76 -12.05 -6.52
N VAL A 424 1.98 -11.50 -7.47
CA VAL A 424 0.78 -10.70 -7.16
C VAL A 424 -0.26 -11.49 -6.36
N ASP A 425 -0.62 -12.71 -6.77
CA ASP A 425 -1.56 -13.56 -6.00
C ASP A 425 -1.02 -13.83 -4.57
N SER A 426 0.29 -14.05 -4.44
CA SER A 426 0.93 -14.27 -3.13
C SER A 426 0.86 -13.02 -2.24
N MET A 427 1.04 -11.84 -2.83
CA MET A 427 0.91 -10.54 -2.19
C MET A 427 -0.51 -10.31 -1.67
N LEU A 428 -1.52 -10.70 -2.46
CA LEU A 428 -2.94 -10.54 -2.13
C LEU A 428 -3.46 -11.56 -1.12
N THR A 429 -2.88 -12.76 -1.07
CA THR A 429 -3.29 -13.81 -0.11
C THR A 429 -3.12 -13.34 1.35
N TRP A 430 -2.19 -12.41 1.58
CA TRP A 430 -2.05 -11.75 2.87
C TRP A 430 -3.28 -10.93 3.28
N HIS A 431 -3.94 -10.24 2.34
CA HIS A 431 -5.14 -9.45 2.61
C HIS A 431 -6.38 -10.32 2.91
N ASP A 432 -6.47 -11.52 2.33
CA ASP A 432 -7.71 -12.33 2.34
C ASP A 432 -7.84 -13.30 3.52
N THR A 433 -6.81 -13.45 4.35
CA THR A 433 -6.85 -14.37 5.51
C THR A 433 -7.23 -13.61 6.77
N PRO A 434 -8.41 -13.86 7.38
CA PRO A 434 -8.78 -13.20 8.63
C PRO A 434 -7.77 -13.52 9.73
N ASP A 435 -7.12 -12.48 10.27
CA ASP A 435 -6.24 -12.69 11.41
C ASP A 435 -7.05 -12.86 12.69
N THR A 436 -6.80 -13.97 13.37
CA THR A 436 -7.43 -14.33 14.64
C THR A 436 -6.38 -14.55 15.74
N THR A 437 -5.11 -14.32 15.42
CA THR A 437 -3.99 -14.53 16.33
C THR A 437 -3.67 -13.22 17.01
N ALA A 438 -3.77 -13.18 18.33
CA ALA A 438 -3.34 -11.98 19.06
C ALA A 438 -1.81 -11.84 19.02
N PRO A 439 -1.31 -10.58 19.07
CA PRO A 439 0.11 -10.33 19.23
C PRO A 439 0.72 -11.03 20.43
N GLN A 440 2.02 -11.32 20.35
CA GLN A 440 2.77 -11.83 21.49
C GLN A 440 2.65 -10.87 22.69
N ALA A 441 2.35 -11.43 23.86
CA ALA A 441 2.26 -10.66 25.10
C ALA A 441 3.63 -10.10 25.52
N VAL A 442 3.59 -8.91 26.10
CA VAL A 442 4.76 -8.20 26.63
C VAL A 442 4.64 -8.01 28.14
N GLU A 443 5.78 -7.83 28.81
CA GLU A 443 5.83 -7.49 30.23
C GLU A 443 6.63 -6.20 30.42
N ILE A 444 6.19 -5.34 31.35
CA ILE A 444 6.97 -4.15 31.70
C ILE A 444 8.30 -4.60 32.31
N SER A 445 9.40 -4.09 31.77
CA SER A 445 10.76 -4.33 32.27
C SER A 445 11.22 -3.24 33.23
N SER A 446 10.72 -2.00 33.06
CA SER A 446 10.94 -0.90 34.01
C SER A 446 10.02 0.30 33.72
N VAL A 447 9.77 1.11 34.74
CA VAL A 447 9.17 2.46 34.62
C VAL A 447 10.11 3.44 35.30
N VAL A 448 10.60 4.42 34.54
CA VAL A 448 11.62 5.37 35.01
C VAL A 448 11.10 6.79 34.86
N GLU A 449 11.25 7.60 35.91
CA GLU A 449 10.92 9.03 35.83
C GLU A 449 11.82 9.74 34.82
N THR A 450 11.23 10.58 33.97
CA THR A 450 11.97 11.36 32.96
C THR A 450 11.74 12.87 33.07
N GLY A 451 10.87 13.28 33.99
CA GLY A 451 10.51 14.65 34.27
C GLY A 451 9.36 14.70 35.28
N PRO A 452 9.00 15.86 35.82
CA PRO A 452 8.03 15.99 36.93
C PRO A 452 6.60 15.55 36.59
N THR A 453 6.29 15.34 35.30
CA THR A 453 4.96 14.92 34.81
C THR A 453 5.08 13.87 33.70
N SER A 454 6.21 13.18 33.63
CA SER A 454 6.47 12.20 32.56
C SER A 454 7.35 11.05 33.00
N VAL A 455 6.99 9.85 32.56
CA VAL A 455 7.75 8.61 32.79
C VAL A 455 8.06 7.93 31.46
N ARG A 456 9.14 7.16 31.42
CA ARG A 456 9.41 6.21 30.35
C ARG A 456 9.03 4.81 30.83
N VAL A 457 8.12 4.18 30.12
CA VAL A 457 7.74 2.77 30.32
C VAL A 457 8.56 1.95 29.33
N ASN A 458 9.26 0.92 29.81
CA ASN A 458 10.01 -0.02 28.99
C ASN A 458 9.40 -1.42 29.15
N TRP A 459 9.37 -2.23 28.10
CA TRP A 459 8.80 -3.57 28.11
C TRP A 459 9.64 -4.56 27.31
N GLU A 460 9.53 -5.85 27.66
CA GLU A 460 10.14 -6.97 26.97
C GLU A 460 9.23 -8.22 27.10
N PRO A 461 9.25 -9.17 26.15
CA PRO A 461 9.88 -9.06 24.83
C PRO A 461 9.12 -8.07 23.93
N ARG A 462 9.57 -7.91 22.70
CA ARG A 462 8.77 -7.29 21.63
C ARG A 462 7.51 -8.14 21.37
N ALA A 463 6.40 -7.48 21.06
CA ALA A 463 5.19 -8.14 20.60
C ALA A 463 5.31 -8.49 19.13
N TYR A 464 5.91 -9.64 18.84
CA TYR A 464 5.93 -10.17 17.48
C TYR A 464 4.51 -10.48 17.03
N ASP A 465 4.09 -9.84 15.95
CA ASP A 465 2.83 -10.11 15.26
C ASP A 465 2.92 -9.73 13.79
N GLN A 466 2.26 -10.50 12.92
CA GLN A 466 2.28 -10.25 11.48
C GLN A 466 1.46 -9.02 11.10
N HIS A 467 0.41 -8.73 11.85
CA HIS A 467 -0.50 -7.62 11.63
C HIS A 467 -0.40 -6.63 12.78
N PHE A 468 0.76 -6.49 13.41
CA PHE A 468 0.95 -5.59 14.54
C PHE A 468 0.43 -4.19 14.22
N ASP A 469 -0.46 -3.67 15.05
CA ASP A 469 -1.02 -2.32 14.92
C ASP A 469 -0.31 -1.39 15.89
N THR A 470 -0.36 -1.70 17.19
CA THR A 470 0.18 -0.80 18.20
C THR A 470 0.39 -1.46 19.56
N TYR A 471 1.25 -0.87 20.38
CA TYR A 471 1.21 -1.06 21.83
C TYR A 471 0.12 -0.17 22.46
N GLU A 472 -0.49 -0.64 23.53
CA GLU A 472 -1.43 0.13 24.35
C GLU A 472 -0.87 0.22 25.78
N ILE A 473 -0.47 1.42 26.19
CA ILE A 473 0.11 1.68 27.52
C ILE A 473 -0.96 2.28 28.40
N PHE A 474 -1.53 1.46 29.28
CA PHE A 474 -2.51 1.88 30.26
C PHE A 474 -1.82 2.51 31.45
N TYR A 475 -2.40 3.59 31.98
CA TYR A 475 -1.91 4.26 33.18
C TYR A 475 -3.06 4.79 34.04
N ASP A 476 -2.94 4.64 35.35
CA ASP A 476 -3.94 5.14 36.30
C ASP A 476 -3.35 5.27 37.72
N THR A 477 -4.04 5.97 38.62
CA THR A 477 -3.72 6.03 40.05
C THR A 477 -4.44 4.95 40.88
N VAL A 478 -5.25 4.13 40.21
CA VAL A 478 -5.92 2.95 40.74
C VAL A 478 -5.50 1.71 39.97
N ALA A 479 -6.03 0.54 40.32
CA ALA A 479 -5.78 -0.69 39.57
C ALA A 479 -6.17 -0.53 38.09
N ILE A 480 -5.32 -1.02 37.20
CA ILE A 480 -5.47 -0.88 35.75
C ILE A 480 -6.61 -1.77 35.27
N SER A 481 -7.42 -1.21 34.37
CA SER A 481 -8.46 -1.93 33.66
C SER A 481 -8.53 -1.49 32.22
N ALA A 482 -9.32 -2.17 31.39
CA ALA A 482 -9.57 -1.77 30.01
C ALA A 482 -10.25 -0.38 29.86
N ALA A 483 -10.76 0.20 30.97
CA ALA A 483 -11.33 1.54 30.99
C ALA A 483 -10.32 2.62 31.44
N SER A 484 -9.12 2.23 31.87
CA SER A 484 -8.08 3.18 32.25
C SER A 484 -7.60 3.97 31.02
N PRO A 485 -7.16 5.22 31.20
CA PRO A 485 -6.51 5.97 30.14
C PRO A 485 -5.36 5.17 29.53
N SER A 486 -5.24 5.23 28.20
CA SER A 486 -4.18 4.54 27.48
C SER A 486 -3.49 5.46 26.48
N VAL A 487 -2.19 5.26 26.31
CA VAL A 487 -1.43 5.80 25.18
C VAL A 487 -1.41 4.74 24.08
N THR A 488 -1.79 5.13 22.87
CA THR A 488 -1.81 4.30 21.64
C THR A 488 -1.15 5.08 20.49
N ARG A 489 -0.99 4.47 19.30
CA ARG A 489 -0.48 5.17 18.09
C ARG A 489 -1.16 6.52 17.80
N THR A 490 -2.47 6.64 18.06
CA THR A 490 -3.25 7.85 17.76
C THR A 490 -3.12 8.97 18.81
N SER A 491 -2.73 8.62 20.03
CA SER A 491 -2.61 9.56 21.15
C SER A 491 -1.15 9.82 21.55
N ALA A 492 -0.21 9.07 20.98
CA ALA A 492 1.22 9.26 21.16
C ALA A 492 1.68 10.59 20.52
N VAL A 493 2.79 11.12 21.00
CA VAL A 493 3.40 12.30 20.39
C VAL A 493 3.87 11.92 18.97
N PRO A 494 3.70 12.77 17.93
CA PRO A 494 3.92 12.42 16.51
C PRO A 494 5.31 11.89 16.11
N TYR A 495 6.24 11.76 17.04
CA TYR A 495 7.63 11.36 16.81
C TYR A 495 8.01 10.05 17.53
N GLU A 496 7.08 9.39 18.24
CA GLU A 496 7.33 8.09 18.88
C GLU A 496 6.36 7.05 18.25
N PRO A 497 6.80 6.26 17.24
CA PRO A 497 5.90 5.46 16.41
C PRO A 497 5.50 4.17 17.13
N MET A 498 4.46 4.25 17.98
CA MET A 498 3.89 3.12 18.73
C MET A 498 3.35 1.96 17.87
N SER A 499 3.46 2.04 16.54
CA SER A 499 3.21 0.95 15.58
C SER A 499 4.43 0.12 15.23
N ASP A 500 5.65 0.59 15.53
CA ASP A 500 6.83 -0.20 15.27
C ASP A 500 6.91 -1.26 16.37
N GLN A 501 6.62 -2.51 16.00
CA GLN A 501 6.73 -3.66 16.91
C GLN A 501 8.13 -3.79 17.55
N ASN A 502 9.17 -3.18 16.96
CA ASN A 502 10.52 -3.15 17.51
C ASN A 502 10.72 -2.14 18.64
N ILE A 503 9.78 -1.22 18.85
CA ILE A 503 9.82 -0.33 20.00
C ILE A 503 9.55 -1.13 21.27
N VAL A 504 10.42 -0.92 22.24
CA VAL A 504 10.38 -1.51 23.59
C VAL A 504 10.29 -0.46 24.67
N SER A 505 10.07 0.81 24.30
CA SER A 505 9.89 1.89 25.27
C SER A 505 9.10 3.08 24.72
N GLN A 506 8.33 3.73 25.59
CA GLN A 506 7.56 4.93 25.24
C GLN A 506 7.55 5.90 26.41
N ARG A 507 7.55 7.21 26.12
CA ARG A 507 7.31 8.21 27.16
C ARG A 507 5.82 8.53 27.28
N VAL A 508 5.31 8.46 28.51
CA VAL A 508 3.96 8.92 28.89
C VAL A 508 4.09 10.33 29.46
N TYR A 509 3.32 11.27 28.94
CA TYR A 509 3.38 12.70 29.28
C TYR A 509 2.12 13.15 30.05
N THR A 510 2.17 14.38 30.56
CA THR A 510 1.00 15.09 31.14
C THR A 510 0.37 14.38 32.34
N LEU A 511 1.17 13.61 33.08
CA LEU A 511 0.75 13.01 34.34
C LEU A 511 0.52 14.11 35.37
N THR A 512 -0.65 14.12 36.01
CA THR A 512 -1.13 15.23 36.85
C THR A 512 -1.08 14.93 38.34
N ALA A 513 -1.05 13.64 38.71
CA ALA A 513 -0.83 13.21 40.08
C ALA A 513 0.67 13.05 40.37
N PRO A 514 1.07 12.98 41.65
CA PRO A 514 2.40 12.50 42.04
C PRO A 514 2.73 11.18 41.33
N LEU A 515 3.95 11.10 40.77
CA LEU A 515 4.37 10.02 39.88
C LEU A 515 4.34 8.65 40.57
N ASP A 516 4.75 8.59 41.84
CA ASP A 516 4.71 7.43 42.74
C ASP A 516 3.33 6.77 42.88
N ARG A 517 2.25 7.48 42.54
CA ARG A 517 0.88 6.95 42.58
C ARG A 517 0.44 6.25 41.32
N TYR A 518 1.15 6.43 40.21
CA TYR A 518 0.76 5.84 38.95
C TYR A 518 1.16 4.37 38.88
N ARG A 519 0.26 3.60 38.30
CA ARG A 519 0.46 2.23 37.85
C ARG A 519 0.43 2.22 36.34
N PHE A 520 1.18 1.31 35.75
CA PHE A 520 1.28 1.13 34.32
C PHE A 520 1.06 -0.33 33.96
N ALA A 521 0.44 -0.59 32.81
CA ALA A 521 0.43 -1.89 32.19
C ALA A 521 0.49 -1.73 30.67
N VAL A 522 1.06 -2.69 29.97
CA VAL A 522 1.22 -2.67 28.51
C VAL A 522 0.61 -3.92 27.91
N ARG A 523 -0.05 -3.78 26.77
CA ARG A 523 -0.36 -4.90 25.87
C ARG A 523 -0.11 -4.47 24.43
N ALA A 524 -0.15 -5.42 23.52
CA ALA A 524 -0.12 -5.19 22.10
C ALA A 524 -1.50 -5.48 21.47
N ARG A 525 -1.75 -4.83 20.34
CA ARG A 525 -2.94 -5.01 19.51
C ARG A 525 -2.50 -5.15 18.05
N ASP A 526 -3.15 -6.01 17.31
CA ASP A 526 -2.99 -6.12 15.86
C ASP A 526 -4.05 -5.30 15.10
N MET A 527 -3.90 -5.20 13.79
CA MET A 527 -4.81 -4.44 12.94
C MET A 527 -6.18 -5.14 12.80
N ALA A 528 -6.27 -6.46 13.07
CA ALA A 528 -7.56 -7.15 13.16
C ALA A 528 -8.30 -6.87 14.50
N GLY A 529 -7.66 -6.16 15.43
CA GLY A 529 -8.20 -5.83 16.75
C GLY A 529 -8.02 -6.93 17.79
N ASN A 530 -7.29 -8.01 17.49
CA ASN A 530 -6.92 -8.98 18.51
C ASN A 530 -5.89 -8.34 19.47
N ILE A 531 -6.00 -8.69 20.74
CA ILE A 531 -5.22 -8.08 21.82
C ILE A 531 -4.40 -9.14 22.54
N SER A 532 -3.14 -8.83 22.80
CA SER A 532 -2.30 -9.65 23.65
C SER A 532 -2.82 -9.63 25.09
N GLN A 533 -2.34 -10.57 25.91
CA GLN A 533 -2.52 -10.46 27.35
C GLN A 533 -1.93 -9.13 27.85
N LEU A 534 -2.63 -8.50 28.79
CA LEU A 534 -2.14 -7.32 29.49
C LEU A 534 -1.03 -7.70 30.47
N SER A 535 0.07 -6.96 30.47
CA SER A 535 1.19 -7.15 31.40
C SER A 535 0.73 -7.03 32.85
N GLN A 536 1.57 -7.48 33.78
CA GLN A 536 1.38 -7.14 35.18
C GLN A 536 1.46 -5.62 35.39
N GLU A 537 0.74 -5.14 36.41
CA GLU A 537 0.83 -3.75 36.83
C GLU A 537 2.23 -3.46 37.38
N TRP A 538 2.81 -2.34 36.93
CA TRP A 538 4.09 -1.86 37.38
C TRP A 538 3.94 -0.45 37.96
N GLY A 539 4.40 -0.25 39.19
CA GLY A 539 4.51 1.08 39.80
C GLY A 539 5.85 1.72 39.50
N ILE A 540 6.01 3.02 39.78
CA ILE A 540 7.34 3.63 39.70
C ILE A 540 8.17 3.08 40.87
N VAL A 541 9.32 2.51 40.55
CA VAL A 541 10.29 2.07 41.55
C VAL A 541 11.19 3.27 41.83
N ASP A 542 11.34 3.66 43.11
CA ASP A 542 12.29 4.69 43.54
C ASP A 542 13.68 4.36 42.98
N SER A 543 14.45 5.37 42.58
CA SER A 543 15.78 5.11 42.03
C SER A 543 16.73 4.49 43.09
N LEU A 544 17.67 3.66 42.63
CA LEU A 544 18.71 3.09 43.49
C LEU A 544 19.49 4.20 44.22
N LEU A 545 19.69 4.06 45.52
CA LEU A 545 20.60 4.91 46.29
C LEU A 545 21.99 4.95 45.65
N HIS A 546 22.55 6.15 45.47
CA HIS A 546 23.86 6.35 44.86
C HIS A 546 24.88 6.89 45.87
N ASP A 547 26.17 6.73 45.57
CA ASP A 547 27.30 7.29 46.33
C ASP A 547 27.33 6.98 47.84
N VAL A 548 26.88 5.79 48.23
CA VAL A 548 26.92 5.38 49.63
C VAL A 548 28.37 5.31 50.10
N SER A 549 28.72 6.12 51.10
CA SER A 549 30.06 6.17 51.67
C SER A 549 30.04 6.22 53.19
N ILE A 550 31.06 5.61 53.78
CA ILE A 550 31.28 5.54 55.22
C ILE A 550 32.59 6.25 55.54
N ILE A 551 32.55 7.23 56.44
CA ILE A 551 33.74 7.89 56.99
C ILE A 551 33.82 7.59 58.48
N MET A 552 35.00 7.13 58.92
CA MET A 552 35.28 6.82 60.32
C MET A 552 35.84 8.05 61.04
N GLY A 553 35.29 8.35 62.22
CA GLY A 553 35.88 9.24 63.23
C GLY A 553 36.21 8.47 64.52
N ASP A 554 36.83 9.14 65.49
CA ASP A 554 37.38 8.50 66.70
C ASP A 554 36.30 7.76 67.55
N ASP A 555 35.07 8.29 67.62
CA ASP A 555 33.94 7.69 68.36
C ASP A 555 32.61 7.70 67.55
N MET A 556 32.67 8.02 66.25
CA MET A 556 31.48 8.18 65.39
C MET A 556 31.67 7.56 64.01
N LEU A 557 30.57 7.02 63.48
CA LEU A 557 30.47 6.60 62.08
C LEU A 557 29.61 7.61 61.33
N HIS A 558 30.16 8.17 60.25
CA HIS A 558 29.42 9.05 59.35
C HIS A 558 29.00 8.28 58.11
N LEU A 559 27.69 8.20 57.89
CA LEU A 559 27.08 7.57 56.73
C LEU A 559 26.54 8.65 55.80
N TYR A 560 27.01 8.64 54.55
CA TYR A 560 26.58 9.55 53.50
C TYR A 560 26.04 8.77 52.31
N TRP A 561 25.01 9.31 51.67
CA TRP A 561 24.49 8.82 50.40
C TRP A 561 23.84 9.97 49.64
N SER A 562 23.68 9.78 48.34
CA SER A 562 22.85 10.57 47.45
C SER A 562 21.52 9.84 47.28
N GLY A 563 20.40 10.54 47.49
CA GLY A 563 19.05 9.97 47.36
C GLY A 563 18.06 11.01 46.85
N ASP A 564 16.94 10.56 46.28
CA ASP A 564 16.05 11.39 45.48
C ASP A 564 15.25 12.37 46.30
N TYR A 565 15.10 13.61 45.80
CA TYR A 565 14.52 14.74 46.52
C TYR A 565 13.14 14.46 47.15
N TYR A 566 12.39 13.49 46.61
CA TYR A 566 11.05 13.14 47.02
C TYR A 566 10.98 12.07 48.11
N ASP A 567 12.09 11.39 48.44
CA ASP A 567 12.12 10.42 49.53
C ASP A 567 11.88 11.11 50.88
N ASP A 568 10.84 10.69 51.58
CA ASP A 568 10.43 11.24 52.87
C ASP A 568 11.09 10.52 54.07
N HIS A 569 11.57 9.29 53.88
CA HIS A 569 12.31 8.51 54.87
C HIS A 569 13.27 7.50 54.23
N TYR A 570 14.28 7.09 55.00
CA TYR A 570 15.18 5.98 54.68
C TYR A 570 15.29 5.05 55.89
N GLU A 571 15.32 3.75 55.65
CA GLU A 571 15.60 2.74 56.64
C GLU A 571 17.09 2.40 56.63
N ILE A 572 17.69 2.35 57.83
CA ILE A 572 19.09 1.97 58.02
C ILE A 572 19.11 0.74 58.94
N TRP A 573 19.62 -0.37 58.44
CA TRP A 573 19.77 -1.59 59.22
C TRP A 573 21.24 -1.88 59.45
N GLU A 574 21.59 -2.12 60.71
CA GLU A 574 22.92 -2.54 61.13
C GLU A 574 22.95 -4.06 61.33
N PHE A 575 23.93 -4.71 60.72
CA PHE A 575 24.13 -6.15 60.90
C PHE A 575 25.56 -6.42 61.38
N PRO A 576 25.73 -7.00 62.57
CA PRO A 576 27.04 -7.44 63.03
C PRO A 576 27.45 -8.75 62.33
N LEU A 577 28.61 -8.77 61.67
CA LEU A 577 29.29 -10.01 61.29
C LEU A 577 30.59 -10.19 62.07
N ASP A 578 31.02 -11.44 62.18
CA ASP A 578 32.25 -11.86 62.85
C ASP A 578 33.53 -11.22 62.27
N PHE A 579 33.46 -10.64 61.07
CA PHE A 579 34.56 -9.97 60.37
C PHE A 579 34.27 -8.50 60.01
N GLY A 580 33.14 -7.94 60.49
CA GLY A 580 32.79 -6.51 60.40
C GLY A 580 31.32 -6.20 60.31
N GLY A 581 30.94 -5.00 60.74
CA GLY A 581 29.57 -4.51 60.59
C GLY A 581 29.32 -4.08 59.14
N TYR A 582 28.14 -4.39 58.63
CA TYR A 582 27.62 -3.77 57.42
C TYR A 582 26.35 -3.00 57.73
N PHE A 583 26.16 -1.89 57.00
CA PHE A 583 24.92 -1.13 57.02
C PHE A 583 24.21 -1.36 55.70
N LEU A 584 22.93 -1.72 55.78
CA LEU A 584 21.99 -1.63 54.67
C LEU A 584 21.27 -0.30 54.78
N ILE A 585 21.19 0.45 53.69
CA ILE A 585 20.39 1.67 53.59
C ILE A 585 19.40 1.47 52.46
N GLY A 586 18.14 1.79 52.69
CA GLY A 586 17.11 1.59 51.68
C GLY A 586 15.83 2.37 51.92
N THR A 587 14.93 2.32 50.95
CA THR A 587 13.50 2.58 51.16
C THR A 587 12.79 1.24 51.37
N THR A 588 11.47 1.24 51.60
CA THR A 588 10.71 -0.01 51.80
C THR A 588 10.73 -0.95 50.58
N SER A 589 11.16 -0.48 49.41
CA SER A 589 11.24 -1.23 48.15
C SER A 589 12.66 -1.53 47.65
N ASP A 590 13.70 -0.82 48.09
CA ASP A 590 15.07 -0.99 47.56
C ASP A 590 16.16 -0.83 48.63
N THR A 591 17.23 -1.63 48.55
CA THR A 591 18.32 -1.63 49.54
C THR A 591 19.71 -1.65 48.90
N THR A 592 20.61 -0.76 49.34
CA THR A 592 22.03 -0.72 48.95
C THR A 592 22.94 -1.04 50.14
N PHE A 593 24.07 -1.71 49.88
CA PHE A 593 25.01 -2.18 50.90
C PHE A 593 26.23 -1.25 51.04
N ALA A 594 26.63 -0.95 52.27
CA ALA A 594 27.90 -0.31 52.57
C ALA A 594 28.69 -1.07 53.65
N PHE A 595 30.00 -1.24 53.42
CA PHE A 595 30.90 -2.03 54.27
C PHE A 595 31.86 -1.16 55.08
N ALA A 596 32.04 -1.47 56.38
CA ALA A 596 33.05 -0.85 57.23
C ALA A 596 34.10 -1.88 57.71
N PRO A 597 35.40 -1.72 57.42
CA PRO A 597 36.44 -2.67 57.83
C PRO A 597 36.69 -2.72 59.36
N THR A 598 37.01 -3.91 59.88
CA THR A 598 37.12 -4.28 61.30
C THR A 598 38.33 -3.78 62.09
N GLY A 599 39.20 -2.97 61.50
CA GLY A 599 40.43 -2.55 62.19
C GLY A 599 40.24 -1.60 63.38
N ALA A 600 39.07 -0.99 63.53
CA ALA A 600 38.87 0.17 64.41
C ALA A 600 37.85 0.00 65.54
N PHE A 601 37.09 -1.10 65.58
CA PHE A 601 36.01 -1.26 66.56
C PHE A 601 36.45 -2.10 67.76
N GLY A 602 36.64 -1.45 68.90
CA GLY A 602 36.63 -2.11 70.21
C GLY A 602 35.17 -2.32 70.67
N PRO A 603 34.91 -3.21 71.64
CA PRO A 603 33.57 -3.39 72.19
C PRO A 603 33.18 -2.15 73.02
N GLY A 604 32.49 -1.19 72.40
CA GLY A 604 31.99 0.03 73.04
C GLY A 604 30.79 0.61 72.29
N PRO A 605 29.97 1.46 72.94
CA PRO A 605 28.85 2.12 72.28
C PRO A 605 29.36 3.24 71.37
N TYR A 606 29.00 3.19 70.09
CA TYR A 606 29.29 4.24 69.10
C TYR A 606 28.05 5.08 68.82
N THR A 607 28.26 6.35 68.44
CA THR A 607 27.16 7.21 67.99
C THR A 607 27.15 7.27 66.47
N LEU A 608 26.05 6.84 65.85
CA LEU A 608 25.84 6.95 64.40
C LEU A 608 25.40 8.39 64.07
N GLN A 609 26.13 9.06 63.19
CA GLN A 609 25.70 10.33 62.60
C GLN A 609 25.35 10.14 61.12
N VAL A 610 24.11 10.45 60.81
CA VAL A 610 23.50 10.21 59.51
C VAL A 610 23.36 11.55 58.79
N LYS A 611 23.90 11.68 57.57
CA LYS A 611 23.77 12.91 56.79
C LYS A 611 23.48 12.60 55.32
N ARG A 612 22.24 12.90 54.92
CA ARG A 612 21.79 12.91 53.53
C ARG A 612 22.50 14.03 52.76
N ILE A 613 23.07 13.69 51.60
CA ILE A 613 23.64 14.67 50.68
C ILE A 613 22.63 14.88 49.54
N PHE A 614 22.17 16.12 49.34
CA PHE A 614 21.43 16.48 48.15
C PHE A 614 22.45 16.78 47.05
N THR A 615 22.60 15.88 46.09
CA THR A 615 23.28 16.18 44.82
C THR A 615 22.32 16.95 43.93
N ARG A 616 22.85 17.93 43.21
CA ARG A 616 22.08 18.90 42.43
C ARG A 616 22.22 18.63 40.94
#